data_AF-A0A8H3L2E6-F1
#
_entry.id   AF-A0A8H3L2E6-F1
#
_cell.length_a   1.000
_cell.length_b   1.000
_cell.length_c   1.000
_cell.angle_alpha   90.00
_cell.angle_beta   90.00
_cell.angle_gamma   90.00
#
_symmetry.space_group_name_H-M   'P 1'
#
loop_
_entity.id
_entity.type
_entity.pdbx_description
1 polymer ?
#
loop_
_entity_poly.entity_id
_entity_poly.type
_entity_poly.pdbx_seq_one_letter_code
_entity_poly.pdbx_strand_id
1 'polypeptide(L)'
;MGVMEKLRNDVNTFLRLKTRSDYLKLAYEEVLFPVAFTRKKKYFGIDHEETSNFEPRELFIRGIDTVKQDKSQVFKTIGDHIMDAIINHEQWNFEQFIETDAWKPDKDNKSVQRFIGRMKGKYDTKILVPGGRFSYVVSYPDTTFDLYGRKLDPTKGEKMEFVDIAKELGKELDLYYYYEKTIIGLCARFIMYDKRHELTPSDKIMQIKDPDEKYKQIDDHAQKKAKSWLEGFVKENIVVNGITSEMMKSRGVIYKRAYREAVKKTQEILYQKISSSY
;
A
#
# COMPACT_ATOMS: atom_id res chain seq x y z
N MET A 1 -6.15 -10.77 -24.56
CA MET A 1 -5.36 -11.14 -25.76
C MET A 1 -5.58 -10.23 -26.97
N GLY A 2 -6.81 -10.08 -27.49
CA GLY A 2 -7.06 -9.22 -28.67
C GLY A 2 -6.59 -7.76 -28.54
N VAL A 3 -6.57 -7.22 -27.31
CA VAL A 3 -6.01 -5.89 -27.03
C VAL A 3 -4.49 -5.85 -27.26
N MET A 4 -3.74 -6.87 -26.81
CA MET A 4 -2.28 -6.93 -26.97
C MET A 4 -1.89 -7.22 -28.41
N GLU A 5 -2.65 -8.07 -29.09
CA GLU A 5 -2.45 -8.32 -30.52
C GLU A 5 -2.68 -7.06 -31.34
N LYS A 6 -3.76 -6.32 -31.05
CA LYS A 6 -4.03 -5.02 -31.68
C LYS A 6 -2.90 -4.05 -31.42
N LEU A 7 -2.43 -3.93 -30.17
CA LEU A 7 -1.32 -3.04 -29.81
C LEU A 7 -0.03 -3.40 -30.59
N ARG A 8 0.32 -4.69 -30.66
CA ARG A 8 1.45 -5.19 -31.45
C ARG A 8 1.32 -4.77 -32.92
N ASN A 9 0.13 -4.96 -33.50
CA ASN A 9 -0.13 -4.62 -34.90
C ASN A 9 -0.08 -3.10 -35.15
N ASP A 10 -0.60 -2.31 -34.23
CA ASP A 10 -0.56 -0.84 -34.28
C ASP A 10 0.89 -0.33 -34.21
N VAL A 11 1.70 -0.88 -33.28
CA VAL A 11 3.14 -0.56 -33.16
C VAL A 11 3.90 -0.95 -34.43
N ASN A 12 3.67 -2.15 -34.95
CA ASN A 12 4.32 -2.60 -36.19
C ASN A 12 3.93 -1.76 -37.41
N THR A 13 2.68 -1.33 -37.48
CA THR A 13 2.20 -0.40 -38.51
C THR A 13 2.95 0.93 -38.42
N PHE A 14 3.07 1.48 -37.20
CA PHE A 14 3.83 2.70 -36.96
C PHE A 14 5.30 2.56 -37.34
N LEU A 15 5.97 1.47 -36.92
CA LEU A 15 7.37 1.22 -37.24
C LEU A 15 7.59 1.14 -38.75
N ARG A 16 6.74 0.39 -39.48
CA ARG A 16 6.78 0.30 -40.93
C ARG A 16 6.67 1.66 -41.60
N LEU A 17 5.74 2.51 -41.15
CA LEU A 17 5.56 3.85 -41.70
C LEU A 17 6.77 4.77 -41.43
N LYS A 18 7.46 4.60 -40.30
CA LYS A 18 8.64 5.40 -39.93
C LYS A 18 9.93 4.94 -40.61
N THR A 19 10.18 3.64 -40.68
CA THR A 19 11.40 3.07 -41.27
C THR A 19 11.26 2.80 -42.76
N ARG A 20 10.04 2.86 -43.31
CA ARG A 20 9.68 2.44 -44.67
C ARG A 20 10.09 0.99 -44.98
N SER A 21 10.13 0.16 -43.94
CA SER A 21 10.66 -1.20 -44.00
C SER A 21 9.98 -2.10 -42.98
N ASP A 22 9.84 -3.37 -43.34
CA ASP A 22 9.28 -4.41 -42.48
C ASP A 22 10.35 -5.17 -41.66
N TYR A 23 11.63 -4.72 -41.69
CA TYR A 23 12.70 -5.37 -40.93
C TYR A 23 12.58 -5.19 -39.41
N LEU A 24 12.08 -4.04 -38.95
CA LEU A 24 11.91 -3.77 -37.52
C LEU A 24 10.48 -4.09 -37.09
N LYS A 25 10.31 -5.17 -36.32
CA LYS A 25 9.02 -5.63 -35.80
C LYS A 25 9.09 -5.91 -34.31
N LEU A 26 8.02 -5.58 -33.61
CA LEU A 26 7.73 -5.94 -32.24
C LEU A 26 6.96 -7.27 -32.23
N ALA A 27 7.48 -8.25 -31.50
CA ALA A 27 6.74 -9.44 -31.12
C ALA A 27 6.15 -9.26 -29.72
N TYR A 28 5.01 -9.88 -29.48
CA TYR A 28 4.50 -10.03 -28.13
C TYR A 28 5.17 -11.25 -27.51
N GLU A 29 5.67 -11.12 -26.28
CA GLU A 29 6.24 -12.24 -25.51
C GLU A 29 5.29 -12.58 -24.35
N GLU A 30 5.21 -11.69 -23.36
CA GLU A 30 4.46 -11.93 -22.13
C GLU A 30 3.98 -10.62 -21.49
N VAL A 31 3.06 -10.75 -20.55
CA VAL A 31 2.63 -9.70 -19.61
C VAL A 31 2.86 -10.20 -18.21
N LEU A 32 3.63 -9.47 -17.41
CA LEU A 32 3.80 -9.77 -16.00
C LEU A 32 2.72 -9.07 -15.17
N PHE A 33 1.84 -9.82 -14.52
CA PHE A 33 0.86 -9.26 -13.58
C PHE A 33 0.40 -10.28 -12.52
N PRO A 34 0.49 -9.97 -11.20
CA PRO A 34 1.14 -8.80 -10.62
C PRO A 34 2.67 -8.90 -10.77
N VAL A 35 3.34 -7.76 -10.65
CA VAL A 35 4.80 -7.65 -10.84
C VAL A 35 5.42 -6.72 -9.80
N ALA A 36 6.57 -7.13 -9.27
CA ALA A 36 7.37 -6.39 -8.31
C ALA A 36 8.71 -5.98 -8.94
N PHE A 37 8.90 -4.69 -9.18
CA PHE A 37 10.15 -4.12 -9.66
C PHE A 37 11.02 -3.70 -8.49
N THR A 38 12.13 -4.43 -8.24
CA THR A 38 13.01 -4.14 -7.09
C THR A 38 14.23 -3.31 -7.47
N ARG A 39 14.73 -3.47 -8.71
CA ARG A 39 15.81 -2.66 -9.29
C ARG A 39 15.84 -2.81 -10.81
N LYS A 40 16.61 -1.98 -11.51
CA LYS A 40 16.95 -2.20 -12.93
C LYS A 40 17.48 -3.64 -13.13
N LYS A 41 16.84 -4.39 -14.03
CA LYS A 41 17.10 -5.82 -14.32
C LYS A 41 16.83 -6.78 -13.14
N LYS A 42 16.13 -6.33 -12.10
CA LYS A 42 15.75 -7.14 -10.94
C LYS A 42 14.25 -7.02 -10.68
N TYR A 43 13.49 -8.03 -11.05
CA TYR A 43 12.05 -8.04 -10.89
C TYR A 43 11.51 -9.47 -10.88
N PHE A 44 10.31 -9.64 -10.36
CA PHE A 44 9.61 -10.92 -10.33
C PHE A 44 8.10 -10.70 -10.43
N GLY A 45 7.35 -11.71 -10.87
CA GLY A 45 5.91 -11.62 -11.06
C GLY A 45 5.30 -12.92 -11.59
N ILE A 46 4.02 -12.86 -11.95
CA ILE A 46 3.34 -13.93 -12.68
C ILE A 46 3.37 -13.58 -14.17
N ASP A 47 3.86 -14.49 -14.99
CA ASP A 47 3.85 -14.40 -16.44
C ASP A 47 2.52 -14.86 -17.04
N HIS A 48 1.98 -14.01 -17.90
CA HIS A 48 0.88 -14.31 -18.80
C HIS A 48 1.41 -14.21 -20.23
N GLU A 49 1.71 -15.36 -20.81
CA GLU A 49 2.13 -15.45 -22.20
C GLU A 49 0.90 -15.27 -23.11
N GLU A 50 0.45 -16.33 -23.77
CA GLU A 50 -0.74 -16.27 -24.61
C GLU A 50 -2.00 -16.13 -23.75
N THR A 51 -2.21 -17.02 -22.78
CA THR A 51 -3.41 -17.04 -21.92
C THR A 51 -3.16 -16.43 -20.54
N SER A 52 -4.22 -15.91 -19.92
CA SER A 52 -4.16 -15.40 -18.55
C SER A 52 -3.93 -16.54 -17.57
N ASN A 53 -2.75 -16.54 -16.96
CA ASN A 53 -2.34 -17.49 -15.94
C ASN A 53 -2.82 -17.06 -14.55
N PHE A 54 -3.92 -17.63 -14.06
CA PHE A 54 -4.45 -17.37 -12.72
C PHE A 54 -3.98 -18.40 -11.67
N GLU A 55 -3.30 -19.46 -12.09
CA GLU A 55 -2.80 -20.53 -11.22
C GLU A 55 -1.30 -20.77 -11.51
N PRO A 56 -0.44 -19.78 -11.23
CA PRO A 56 0.99 -19.90 -11.50
C PRO A 56 1.60 -21.05 -10.69
N ARG A 57 2.40 -21.90 -11.36
CA ARG A 57 3.18 -22.94 -10.68
C ARG A 57 4.47 -22.40 -10.08
N GLU A 58 5.10 -21.45 -10.78
CA GLU A 58 6.35 -20.83 -10.37
C GLU A 58 6.29 -19.33 -10.68
N LEU A 59 7.05 -18.54 -9.92
CA LEU A 59 7.20 -17.12 -10.17
C LEU A 59 8.20 -16.90 -11.31
N PHE A 60 7.87 -16.01 -12.23
CA PHE A 60 8.86 -15.44 -13.13
C PHE A 60 9.83 -14.59 -12.31
N ILE A 61 11.13 -14.89 -12.35
CA ILE A 61 12.16 -14.16 -11.59
C ILE A 61 13.31 -13.77 -12.52
N ARG A 62 13.60 -12.47 -12.61
CA ARG A 62 14.74 -11.95 -13.36
C ARG A 62 15.72 -11.25 -12.44
N GLY A 63 16.95 -11.77 -12.37
CA GLY A 63 18.11 -11.09 -11.78
C GLY A 63 18.08 -10.87 -10.27
N ILE A 64 17.08 -11.40 -9.57
CA ILE A 64 17.07 -11.48 -8.10
C ILE A 64 18.22 -12.41 -7.66
N ASP A 65 18.90 -12.09 -6.56
CA ASP A 65 20.09 -12.87 -6.19
C ASP A 65 19.76 -14.30 -5.75
N THR A 66 18.48 -14.59 -5.45
CA THR A 66 17.98 -15.93 -5.06
C THR A 66 18.14 -16.95 -6.18
N VAL A 67 18.05 -16.53 -7.45
CA VAL A 67 18.21 -17.45 -8.60
C VAL A 67 19.68 -17.79 -8.89
N LYS A 68 20.65 -17.16 -8.21
CA LYS A 68 22.07 -17.46 -8.44
C LYS A 68 22.47 -18.78 -7.78
N GLN A 69 23.26 -19.57 -8.50
CA GLN A 69 23.69 -20.91 -8.06
C GLN A 69 24.63 -20.86 -6.85
N ASP A 70 25.39 -19.77 -6.67
CA ASP A 70 26.38 -19.58 -5.60
C ASP A 70 25.78 -19.24 -4.23
N LYS A 71 24.44 -19.30 -4.08
CA LYS A 71 23.75 -18.95 -2.84
C LYS A 71 23.33 -20.18 -2.04
N SER A 72 23.38 -20.03 -0.72
CA SER A 72 22.96 -21.07 0.22
C SER A 72 21.48 -21.39 0.06
N GLN A 73 21.09 -22.64 0.36
CA GLN A 73 19.69 -23.05 0.27
C GLN A 73 18.78 -22.22 1.18
N VAL A 74 19.27 -21.87 2.39
CA VAL A 74 18.54 -21.00 3.33
C VAL A 74 18.22 -19.64 2.71
N PHE A 75 19.17 -19.03 1.98
CA PHE A 75 18.96 -17.75 1.32
C PHE A 75 17.87 -17.83 0.24
N LYS A 76 17.88 -18.92 -0.55
CA LYS A 76 16.87 -19.16 -1.58
C LYS A 76 15.49 -19.35 -0.94
N THR A 77 15.39 -20.23 0.04
CA THR A 77 14.13 -20.50 0.76
C THR A 77 13.53 -19.23 1.36
N ILE A 78 14.32 -18.41 2.08
CA ILE A 78 13.80 -17.16 2.66
C ILE A 78 13.36 -16.19 1.55
N GLY A 79 14.16 -16.05 0.49
CA GLY A 79 13.84 -15.18 -0.62
C GLY A 79 12.56 -15.57 -1.34
N ASP A 80 12.36 -16.87 -1.59
CA ASP A 80 11.18 -17.40 -2.26
C ASP A 80 9.92 -17.14 -1.43
N HIS A 81 9.96 -17.36 -0.11
CA HIS A 81 8.84 -17.04 0.79
C HIS A 81 8.50 -15.55 0.78
N ILE A 82 9.50 -14.66 0.72
CA ILE A 82 9.27 -13.21 0.65
C ILE A 82 8.65 -12.81 -0.70
N MET A 83 9.14 -13.38 -1.81
CA MET A 83 8.61 -13.08 -3.14
C MET A 83 7.18 -13.59 -3.29
N ASP A 84 6.92 -14.81 -2.82
CA ASP A 84 5.59 -15.42 -2.80
C ASP A 84 4.60 -14.59 -1.99
N ALA A 85 4.97 -14.20 -0.76
CA ALA A 85 4.21 -13.29 0.11
C ALA A 85 3.78 -11.99 -0.58
N ILE A 86 4.61 -11.46 -1.48
CA ILE A 86 4.37 -10.20 -2.19
C ILE A 86 3.49 -10.39 -3.42
N ILE A 87 3.65 -11.48 -4.18
CA ILE A 87 2.94 -11.69 -5.46
C ILE A 87 1.61 -12.41 -5.26
N ASN A 88 1.59 -13.45 -4.44
CA ASN A 88 0.44 -14.30 -4.23
C ASN A 88 -0.41 -13.74 -3.10
N HIS A 89 -1.14 -12.65 -3.38
CA HIS A 89 -2.00 -12.02 -2.38
C HIS A 89 -3.15 -12.91 -1.90
N GLU A 90 -3.58 -13.87 -2.72
CA GLU A 90 -4.64 -14.82 -2.38
C GLU A 90 -4.23 -15.83 -1.30
N GLN A 91 -2.93 -15.97 -1.02
CA GLN A 91 -2.47 -16.80 0.10
C GLN A 91 -2.92 -16.22 1.45
N TRP A 92 -3.17 -14.91 1.49
CA TRP A 92 -3.55 -14.23 2.71
C TRP A 92 -5.06 -14.31 2.91
N ASN A 93 -5.48 -15.01 3.96
CA ASN A 93 -6.89 -15.05 4.33
C ASN A 93 -7.25 -13.87 5.24
N PHE A 94 -8.54 -13.53 5.27
CA PHE A 94 -9.05 -12.43 6.10
C PHE A 94 -8.69 -12.63 7.58
N GLU A 95 -8.70 -13.87 8.06
CA GLU A 95 -8.43 -14.24 9.44
C GLU A 95 -7.01 -13.87 9.91
N GLN A 96 -6.02 -13.90 9.01
CA GLN A 96 -4.63 -13.52 9.31
C GLN A 96 -4.46 -12.02 9.60
N PHE A 97 -5.42 -11.18 9.24
CA PHE A 97 -5.38 -9.72 9.46
C PHE A 97 -6.14 -9.26 10.71
N ILE A 98 -6.72 -10.20 11.46
CA ILE A 98 -7.48 -9.89 12.68
C ILE A 98 -6.52 -9.44 13.79
N GLU A 99 -6.68 -8.18 14.21
CA GLU A 99 -6.03 -7.62 15.40
C GLU A 99 -6.99 -7.63 16.59
N THR A 100 -6.44 -7.53 17.81
CA THR A 100 -7.25 -7.39 19.04
C THR A 100 -6.82 -6.18 19.84
N ASP A 101 -7.78 -5.49 20.45
CA ASP A 101 -7.53 -4.39 21.40
C ASP A 101 -8.49 -4.51 22.59
N ALA A 102 -8.23 -3.75 23.66
CA ALA A 102 -9.07 -3.68 24.84
C ALA A 102 -9.80 -2.34 24.91
N TRP A 103 -11.11 -2.38 25.16
CA TRP A 103 -11.89 -1.17 25.37
C TRP A 103 -11.64 -0.62 26.78
N LYS A 104 -10.89 0.47 26.90
CA LYS A 104 -10.62 1.12 28.20
C LYS A 104 -11.06 2.60 28.13
N PRO A 105 -12.28 2.94 28.60
CA PRO A 105 -12.80 4.31 28.48
C PRO A 105 -11.94 5.33 29.22
N ASP A 106 -11.29 4.94 30.33
CA ASP A 106 -10.47 5.83 31.15
C ASP A 106 -9.06 6.09 30.59
N LYS A 107 -8.70 5.45 29.46
CA LYS A 107 -7.41 5.64 28.81
C LYS A 107 -7.60 6.46 27.54
N ASP A 108 -6.70 7.43 27.30
CA ASP A 108 -6.69 8.28 26.09
C ASP A 108 -6.18 7.50 24.85
N ASN A 109 -6.83 6.39 24.52
CA ASN A 109 -6.62 5.71 23.24
C ASN A 109 -7.58 6.30 22.20
N LYS A 110 -7.16 7.42 21.59
CA LYS A 110 -7.96 8.15 20.59
C LYS A 110 -8.45 7.28 19.44
N SER A 111 -7.67 6.28 19.03
CA SER A 111 -8.06 5.37 17.95
C SER A 111 -9.26 4.51 18.35
N VAL A 112 -9.15 3.83 19.49
CA VAL A 112 -10.22 2.97 20.00
C VAL A 112 -11.45 3.79 20.40
N GLN A 113 -11.27 4.95 21.04
CA GLN A 113 -12.39 5.82 21.41
C GLN A 113 -13.19 6.29 20.20
N ARG A 114 -12.53 6.72 19.11
CA ARG A 114 -13.20 7.10 17.86
C ARG A 114 -13.91 5.91 17.22
N PHE A 115 -13.25 4.76 17.16
CA PHE A 115 -13.82 3.52 16.65
C PHE A 115 -15.11 3.16 17.40
N ILE A 116 -15.06 3.08 18.73
CA ILE A 116 -16.20 2.72 19.56
C ILE A 116 -17.31 3.77 19.48
N GLY A 117 -16.96 5.06 19.47
CA GLY A 117 -17.94 6.14 19.29
C GLY A 117 -18.71 6.01 17.98
N ARG A 118 -18.01 5.74 16.87
CA ARG A 118 -18.61 5.50 15.55
C ARG A 118 -19.46 4.23 15.54
N MET A 119 -18.95 3.14 16.11
CA MET A 119 -19.65 1.86 16.13
C MET A 119 -20.92 1.92 16.95
N LYS A 120 -20.92 2.56 18.11
CA LYS A 120 -22.13 2.78 18.91
C LYS A 120 -23.18 3.57 18.16
N GLY A 121 -22.78 4.64 17.46
CA GLY A 121 -23.73 5.44 16.67
C GLY A 121 -24.38 4.70 15.50
N LYS A 122 -23.79 3.61 15.02
CA LYS A 122 -24.27 2.86 13.85
C LYS A 122 -24.85 1.48 14.19
N TYR A 123 -24.34 0.84 15.24
CA TYR A 123 -24.65 -0.53 15.65
C TYR A 123 -24.83 -0.58 17.17
N ASP A 124 -25.98 -0.11 17.64
CA ASP A 124 -26.32 -0.04 19.08
C ASP A 124 -26.24 -1.41 19.79
N THR A 125 -26.29 -2.52 19.05
CA THR A 125 -26.23 -3.88 19.59
C THR A 125 -24.81 -4.33 19.97
N LYS A 126 -23.76 -3.60 19.59
CA LYS A 126 -22.35 -3.97 19.79
C LYS A 126 -21.66 -3.23 20.93
N ILE A 127 -22.32 -3.17 22.08
CA ILE A 127 -21.78 -2.50 23.25
C ILE A 127 -20.70 -3.38 23.89
N LEU A 128 -19.45 -2.92 23.84
CA LEU A 128 -18.36 -3.55 24.56
C LEU A 128 -18.39 -3.16 26.03
N VAL A 129 -18.20 -4.16 26.90
CA VAL A 129 -17.98 -3.94 28.33
C VAL A 129 -16.62 -3.26 28.52
N PRO A 130 -16.51 -2.18 29.33
CA PRO A 130 -15.22 -1.63 29.73
C PRO A 130 -14.28 -2.70 30.27
N GLY A 131 -13.05 -2.72 29.78
CA GLY A 131 -12.04 -3.75 30.04
C GLY A 131 -12.08 -4.94 29.08
N GLY A 132 -13.17 -5.15 28.35
CA GLY A 132 -13.33 -6.25 27.39
C GLY A 132 -12.40 -6.12 26.17
N ARG A 133 -11.90 -7.25 25.67
CA ARG A 133 -11.17 -7.32 24.41
C ARG A 133 -12.14 -7.49 23.25
N PHE A 134 -11.78 -6.92 22.10
CA PHE A 134 -12.53 -7.08 20.87
C PHE A 134 -11.57 -7.33 19.71
N SER A 135 -12.07 -8.03 18.70
CA SER A 135 -11.36 -8.29 17.46
C SER A 135 -11.80 -7.30 16.38
N TYR A 136 -10.84 -6.84 15.58
CA TYR A 136 -11.09 -5.91 14.50
C TYR A 136 -10.14 -6.16 13.33
N VAL A 137 -10.49 -5.59 12.19
CA VAL A 137 -9.60 -5.43 11.04
C VAL A 137 -9.50 -3.96 10.68
N VAL A 138 -8.50 -3.58 9.90
CA VAL A 138 -8.39 -2.23 9.33
C VAL A 138 -8.80 -2.30 7.86
N SER A 139 -9.93 -1.69 7.54
CA SER A 139 -10.47 -1.66 6.18
C SER A 139 -9.93 -0.49 5.38
N TYR A 140 -9.86 -0.66 4.06
CA TYR A 140 -9.63 0.43 3.13
C TYR A 140 -10.75 1.47 3.27
N PRO A 141 -10.44 2.77 3.33
CA PRO A 141 -11.47 3.79 3.53
C PRO A 141 -12.38 3.90 2.30
N ASP A 142 -13.70 3.98 2.53
CA ASP A 142 -14.70 4.14 1.47
C ASP A 142 -14.46 5.39 0.60
N THR A 143 -13.90 6.43 1.22
CA THR A 143 -13.63 7.71 0.56
C THR A 143 -12.19 8.14 0.83
N THR A 144 -11.42 8.33 -0.23
CA THR A 144 -10.01 8.77 -0.16
C THR A 144 -9.82 10.28 -0.41
N PHE A 145 -10.82 10.94 -0.98
CA PHE A 145 -10.81 12.38 -1.26
C PHE A 145 -12.13 13.02 -0.85
N ASP A 146 -12.09 14.23 -0.31
CA ASP A 146 -13.31 15.02 -0.12
C ASP A 146 -13.87 15.51 -1.46
N LEU A 147 -15.05 16.14 -1.42
CA LEU A 147 -15.70 16.69 -2.62
C LEU A 147 -14.81 17.70 -3.36
N TYR A 148 -13.89 18.38 -2.67
CA TYR A 148 -12.95 19.36 -3.24
C TYR A 148 -11.68 18.70 -3.80
N GLY A 149 -11.56 17.38 -3.77
CA GLY A 149 -10.39 16.63 -4.21
C GLY A 149 -9.19 16.76 -3.26
N ARG A 150 -9.40 17.14 -1.99
CA ARG A 150 -8.37 17.07 -0.95
C ARG A 150 -8.30 15.64 -0.43
N LYS A 151 -7.09 15.10 -0.33
CA LYS A 151 -6.87 13.76 0.19
C LYS A 151 -7.33 13.71 1.64
N LEU A 152 -8.20 12.76 1.95
CA LEU A 152 -8.56 12.41 3.31
C LEU A 152 -7.47 11.53 3.89
N ASP A 153 -7.07 11.79 5.14
CA ASP A 153 -6.16 10.95 5.89
C ASP A 153 -6.90 10.35 7.09
N PRO A 154 -7.81 9.39 6.85
CA PRO A 154 -8.61 8.80 7.91
C PRO A 154 -7.69 8.11 8.91
N THR A 155 -7.95 8.39 10.18
CA THR A 155 -7.20 7.82 11.30
C THR A 155 -7.49 6.34 11.44
N LYS A 156 -6.59 5.60 12.12
CA LYS A 156 -6.76 4.15 12.37
C LYS A 156 -8.17 3.85 12.90
N GLY A 157 -8.64 4.59 13.89
CA GLY A 157 -9.97 4.39 14.49
C GLY A 157 -11.14 4.56 13.53
N GLU A 158 -11.00 5.37 12.48
CA GLU A 158 -12.01 5.54 11.43
C GLU A 158 -12.01 4.39 10.42
N LYS A 159 -10.86 3.72 10.26
CA LYS A 159 -10.67 2.56 9.38
C LYS A 159 -10.91 1.21 10.07
N MET A 160 -10.90 1.17 11.40
CA MET A 160 -11.13 -0.07 12.16
C MET A 160 -12.56 -0.55 11.96
N GLU A 161 -12.79 -1.82 11.69
CA GLU A 161 -14.11 -2.44 11.59
C GLU A 161 -14.18 -3.70 12.46
N PHE A 162 -15.34 -3.99 13.05
CA PHE A 162 -15.54 -5.29 13.72
C PHE A 162 -15.45 -6.41 12.69
N VAL A 163 -14.83 -7.53 13.06
CA VAL A 163 -14.55 -8.66 12.16
C VAL A 163 -15.78 -9.13 11.40
N ASP A 164 -16.90 -9.32 12.09
CA ASP A 164 -18.14 -9.80 11.50
C ASP A 164 -18.82 -8.75 10.62
N ILE A 165 -18.78 -7.47 11.00
CA ILE A 165 -19.30 -6.37 10.18
C ILE A 165 -18.49 -6.24 8.89
N ALA A 166 -17.16 -6.32 8.97
CA ALA A 166 -16.28 -6.27 7.81
C ALA A 166 -16.56 -7.44 6.85
N LYS A 167 -16.80 -8.64 7.38
CA LYS A 167 -17.19 -9.82 6.59
C LYS A 167 -18.55 -9.66 5.93
N GLU A 168 -19.56 -9.23 6.69
CA GLU A 168 -20.93 -9.05 6.21
C GLU A 168 -21.00 -8.00 5.09
N LEU A 169 -20.24 -6.91 5.22
CA LEU A 169 -20.21 -5.82 4.24
C LEU A 169 -19.19 -6.03 3.12
N GLY A 170 -18.43 -7.14 3.12
CA GLY A 170 -17.37 -7.40 2.13
C GLY A 170 -16.32 -6.29 2.06
N LYS A 171 -15.92 -5.74 3.22
CA LYS A 171 -14.96 -4.62 3.29
C LYS A 171 -13.57 -5.06 2.82
N GLU A 172 -13.02 -4.31 1.86
CA GLU A 172 -11.62 -4.48 1.44
C GLU A 172 -10.67 -4.09 2.58
N LEU A 173 -9.58 -4.83 2.76
CA LEU A 173 -8.58 -4.57 3.80
C LEU A 173 -7.59 -3.48 3.36
N ASP A 174 -7.17 -2.63 4.30
CA ASP A 174 -6.10 -1.66 4.07
C ASP A 174 -4.74 -2.37 4.18
N LEU A 175 -4.35 -3.12 3.15
CA LEU A 175 -3.07 -3.84 3.13
C LEU A 175 -1.89 -2.88 3.36
N TYR A 176 -1.98 -1.65 2.86
CA TYR A 176 -0.95 -0.63 3.09
C TYR A 176 -0.73 -0.35 4.58
N TYR A 177 -1.79 -0.27 5.38
CA TYR A 177 -1.68 -0.14 6.83
C TYR A 177 -0.87 -1.30 7.44
N TYR A 178 -1.18 -2.54 7.08
CA TYR A 178 -0.50 -3.72 7.62
C TYR A 178 0.98 -3.79 7.19
N TYR A 179 1.28 -3.47 5.92
CA TYR A 179 2.65 -3.38 5.43
C TYR A 179 3.43 -2.24 6.11
N GLU A 180 2.91 -1.01 6.10
CA GLU A 180 3.63 0.17 6.60
C GLU A 180 3.83 0.15 8.13
N LYS A 181 2.82 -0.30 8.88
CA LYS A 181 2.89 -0.27 10.36
C LYS A 181 3.54 -1.51 10.94
N THR A 182 3.16 -2.68 10.47
CA THR A 182 3.54 -3.94 11.14
C THR A 182 4.80 -4.51 10.52
N ILE A 183 4.82 -4.72 9.19
CA ILE A 183 5.94 -5.37 8.51
C ILE A 183 7.17 -4.47 8.47
N ILE A 184 7.04 -3.20 8.07
CA ILE A 184 8.19 -2.28 8.08
C ILE A 184 8.75 -2.10 9.49
N GLY A 185 7.87 -2.03 10.50
CA GLY A 185 8.30 -1.93 11.90
C GLY A 185 9.11 -3.14 12.37
N LEU A 186 8.73 -4.33 11.92
CA LEU A 186 9.46 -5.58 12.16
C LEU A 186 10.80 -5.57 11.43
N CYS A 187 10.82 -5.29 10.12
CA CYS A 187 12.03 -5.24 9.31
C CYS A 187 13.04 -4.21 9.83
N ALA A 188 12.56 -3.06 10.30
CA ALA A 188 13.41 -2.01 10.88
C ALA A 188 14.25 -2.54 12.05
N ARG A 189 13.70 -3.43 12.89
CA ARG A 189 14.44 -4.01 14.03
C ARG A 189 15.65 -4.84 13.60
N PHE A 190 15.57 -5.48 12.44
CA PHE A 190 16.67 -6.30 11.94
C PHE A 190 17.82 -5.47 11.35
N ILE A 191 17.55 -4.24 10.90
CA ILE A 191 18.55 -3.39 10.23
C ILE A 191 18.98 -2.18 11.06
N MET A 192 18.37 -1.95 12.23
CA MET A 192 18.57 -0.71 13.00
C MET A 192 20.01 -0.48 13.48
N TYR A 193 20.82 -1.53 13.61
CA TYR A 193 22.24 -1.42 13.99
C TYR A 193 23.18 -1.14 12.81
N ASP A 194 22.67 -0.84 11.62
CA ASP A 194 23.51 -0.34 10.54
C ASP A 194 24.10 1.04 10.90
N LYS A 195 25.37 1.27 10.57
CA LYS A 195 26.09 2.52 10.86
C LYS A 195 25.37 3.77 10.36
N ARG A 196 24.56 3.66 9.30
CA ARG A 196 23.76 4.78 8.77
C ARG A 196 22.67 5.23 9.75
N HIS A 197 22.25 4.38 10.67
CA HIS A 197 21.21 4.65 11.66
C HIS A 197 21.77 5.02 13.04
N GLU A 198 23.08 4.91 13.25
CA GLU A 198 23.75 5.33 14.47
C GLU A 198 23.60 6.84 14.72
N LEU A 199 23.67 7.18 16.01
CA LEU A 199 23.75 8.54 16.50
C LEU A 199 25.18 9.07 16.34
N THR A 200 25.29 10.37 16.13
CA THR A 200 26.56 11.08 16.18
C THR A 200 27.00 11.29 17.63
N PRO A 201 28.32 11.38 17.91
CA PRO A 201 28.82 11.65 19.26
C PRO A 201 28.32 12.96 19.88
N SER A 202 27.91 13.93 19.05
CA SER A 202 27.36 15.22 19.46
C SER A 202 25.89 15.17 19.88
N ASP A 203 25.20 14.06 19.68
CA ASP A 203 23.77 13.98 19.97
C ASP A 203 23.46 14.09 21.46
N LYS A 204 22.38 14.80 21.79
CA LYS A 204 21.93 15.03 23.18
C LYS A 204 21.71 13.71 23.95
N ILE A 205 21.31 12.65 23.24
CA ILE A 205 21.11 11.31 23.80
C ILE A 205 22.43 10.74 24.35
N MET A 206 23.58 11.06 23.75
CA MET A 206 24.88 10.58 24.22
C MET A 206 25.29 11.17 25.58
N GLN A 207 24.71 12.32 25.95
CA GLN A 207 24.98 13.04 27.20
C GLN A 207 24.13 12.57 28.38
N ILE A 208 23.19 11.63 28.16
CA ILE A 208 22.37 11.05 29.23
C ILE A 208 23.27 10.26 30.18
N LYS A 209 23.12 10.53 31.48
CA LYS A 209 23.93 9.91 32.53
C LYS A 209 23.45 8.51 32.91
N ASP A 210 22.13 8.32 32.93
CA ASP A 210 21.51 7.03 33.24
C ASP A 210 21.75 6.06 32.07
N PRO A 211 22.47 4.94 32.27
CA PRO A 211 22.80 4.04 31.17
C PRO A 211 21.57 3.40 30.53
N ASP A 212 20.59 2.97 31.32
CA ASP A 212 19.41 2.25 30.83
C ASP A 212 18.53 3.15 29.97
N GLU A 213 18.25 4.37 30.44
CA GLU A 213 17.51 5.38 29.69
C GLU A 213 18.28 5.81 28.43
N LYS A 214 19.62 5.91 28.52
CA LYS A 214 20.47 6.18 27.36
C LYS A 214 20.34 5.09 26.30
N TYR A 215 20.50 3.82 26.68
CA TYR A 215 20.39 2.70 25.73
C TYR A 215 19.01 2.62 25.10
N LYS A 216 17.95 2.78 25.90
CA LYS A 216 16.57 2.81 25.40
C LYS A 216 16.36 3.91 24.36
N GLN A 217 16.87 5.12 24.61
CA GLN A 217 16.75 6.23 23.66
C GLN A 217 17.60 6.03 22.39
N ILE A 218 18.77 5.38 22.50
CA ILE A 218 19.61 5.00 21.36
C ILE A 218 18.86 3.99 20.47
N ASP A 219 18.33 2.92 21.05
CA ASP A 219 17.57 1.89 20.33
C ASP A 219 16.31 2.48 19.68
N ASP A 220 15.54 3.28 20.42
CA ASP A 220 14.36 3.97 19.89
C ASP A 220 14.71 4.88 18.71
N HIS A 221 15.86 5.58 18.77
CA HIS A 221 16.34 6.42 17.69
C HIS A 221 16.70 5.59 16.45
N ALA A 222 17.53 4.57 16.64
CA ALA A 222 18.02 3.70 15.57
C ALA A 222 16.84 3.02 14.85
N GLN A 223 15.88 2.48 15.61
CA GLN A 223 14.69 1.85 15.05
C GLN A 223 13.83 2.86 14.27
N LYS A 224 13.63 4.08 14.79
CA LYS A 224 12.88 5.13 14.07
C LYS A 224 13.56 5.53 12.76
N LYS A 225 14.88 5.61 12.75
CA LYS A 225 15.67 5.99 11.56
C LYS A 225 15.63 4.89 10.49
N ALA A 226 15.79 3.62 10.91
CA ALA A 226 15.62 2.46 10.03
C ALA A 226 14.19 2.37 9.45
N LYS A 227 13.18 2.58 10.30
CA LYS A 227 11.77 2.61 9.86
C LYS A 227 11.52 3.70 8.83
N SER A 228 11.94 4.94 9.10
CA SER A 228 11.77 6.06 8.18
C SER A 228 12.46 5.81 6.83
N TRP A 229 13.66 5.23 6.86
CA TRP A 229 14.37 4.84 5.64
C TRP A 229 13.62 3.77 4.83
N LEU A 230 13.13 2.72 5.48
CA LEU A 230 12.31 1.68 4.83
C LEU A 230 10.98 2.24 4.29
N GLU A 231 10.30 3.11 5.03
CA GLU A 231 9.07 3.76 4.56
C GLU A 231 9.31 4.58 3.29
N GLY A 232 10.42 5.34 3.23
CA GLY A 232 10.84 6.05 2.02
C GLY A 232 11.10 5.10 0.85
N PHE A 233 11.87 4.03 1.11
CA PHE A 233 12.18 3.02 0.12
C PHE A 233 10.92 2.35 -0.45
N VAL A 234 9.97 1.95 0.41
CA VAL A 234 8.70 1.33 0.00
C VAL A 234 7.84 2.30 -0.80
N LYS A 235 7.71 3.57 -0.37
CA LYS A 235 6.92 4.60 -1.06
C LYS A 235 7.40 4.90 -2.47
N GLU A 236 8.71 4.75 -2.71
CA GLU A 236 9.35 4.99 -4.00
C GLU A 236 9.31 3.75 -4.91
N ASN A 237 9.33 2.53 -4.35
CA ASN A 237 9.61 1.32 -5.13
C ASN A 237 8.48 0.27 -5.13
N ILE A 238 7.50 0.32 -4.22
CA ILE A 238 6.46 -0.71 -4.12
C ILE A 238 5.10 -0.15 -4.55
N VAL A 239 4.44 -0.89 -5.45
CA VAL A 239 3.04 -0.69 -5.83
C VAL A 239 2.17 -1.43 -4.82
N VAL A 240 1.51 -0.70 -3.91
CA VAL A 240 0.58 -1.33 -2.95
C VAL A 240 -0.84 -1.23 -3.50
N ASN A 241 -1.54 -2.37 -3.59
CA ASN A 241 -2.86 -2.51 -4.21
C ASN A 241 -2.92 -2.02 -5.68
N GLY A 242 -1.84 -2.18 -6.45
CA GLY A 242 -1.81 -1.71 -7.85
C GLY A 242 -1.72 -0.19 -8.02
N ILE A 243 -1.53 0.58 -6.94
CA ILE A 243 -1.52 2.05 -6.98
C ILE A 243 -0.22 2.62 -6.43
N THR A 244 0.50 3.40 -7.25
CA THR A 244 1.69 4.13 -6.79
C THR A 244 1.35 5.40 -6.03
N SER A 245 2.29 5.93 -5.24
CA SER A 245 2.14 7.24 -4.61
C SER A 245 1.88 8.36 -5.63
N GLU A 246 2.41 8.22 -6.83
CA GLU A 246 2.23 9.15 -7.95
C GLU A 246 0.85 9.01 -8.62
N MET A 247 0.33 7.79 -8.76
CA MET A 247 -1.05 7.54 -9.20
C MET A 247 -2.07 8.10 -8.20
N MET A 248 -1.78 8.05 -6.89
CA MET A 248 -2.61 8.70 -5.87
C MET A 248 -2.61 10.22 -6.00
N LYS A 249 -1.43 10.84 -6.26
CA LYS A 249 -1.33 12.27 -6.51
C LYS A 249 -2.09 12.68 -7.77
N SER A 250 -1.97 11.93 -8.86
CA SER A 250 -2.65 12.24 -10.12
C SER A 250 -4.17 12.12 -10.00
N ARG A 251 -4.68 11.11 -9.29
CA ARG A 251 -6.12 11.00 -8.95
C ARG A 251 -6.64 12.25 -8.24
N GLY A 252 -5.92 12.76 -7.24
CA GLY A 252 -6.30 14.00 -6.54
C GLY A 252 -6.39 15.22 -7.46
N VAL A 253 -5.50 15.32 -8.46
CA VAL A 253 -5.54 16.39 -9.47
C VAL A 253 -6.79 16.25 -10.36
N ILE A 254 -7.12 15.03 -10.78
CA ILE A 254 -8.31 14.75 -11.59
C ILE A 254 -9.59 15.14 -10.83
N TYR A 255 -9.71 14.75 -9.56
CA TYR A 255 -10.84 15.14 -8.71
C TYR A 255 -10.99 16.66 -8.59
N LYS A 256 -9.89 17.37 -8.33
CA LYS A 256 -9.90 18.85 -8.27
C LYS A 256 -10.36 19.47 -9.58
N ARG A 257 -9.95 18.93 -10.72
CA ARG A 257 -10.37 19.40 -12.04
C ARG A 257 -11.87 19.17 -12.25
N ALA A 258 -12.34 17.94 -12.01
CA ALA A 258 -13.75 17.58 -12.14
C ALA A 258 -14.66 18.44 -11.24
N TYR A 259 -14.25 18.68 -9.99
CA TYR A 259 -14.98 19.56 -9.07
C TYR A 259 -15.07 20.99 -9.59
N ARG A 260 -13.95 21.57 -10.08
CA ARG A 260 -13.95 22.93 -10.64
C ARG A 260 -14.87 23.05 -11.86
N GLU A 261 -14.86 22.05 -12.74
CA GLU A 261 -15.74 22.00 -13.92
C GLU A 261 -17.22 21.91 -13.51
N ALA A 262 -17.54 21.07 -12.52
CA ALA A 262 -18.89 20.95 -11.99
C ALA A 262 -19.39 22.26 -11.36
N VAL A 263 -18.55 22.93 -10.57
CA VAL A 263 -18.88 24.25 -9.99
C VAL A 263 -19.14 25.28 -11.08
N LYS A 264 -18.27 25.37 -12.10
CA LYS A 264 -18.44 26.31 -13.21
C LYS A 264 -19.77 26.06 -13.94
N LYS A 265 -20.07 24.81 -14.29
CA LYS A 265 -21.31 24.44 -14.97
C LYS A 265 -22.55 24.72 -14.12
N THR A 266 -22.46 24.48 -12.81
CA THR A 266 -23.55 24.77 -11.87
C THR A 266 -23.77 26.28 -11.75
N GLN A 267 -22.71 27.08 -11.69
CA GLN A 267 -22.80 28.54 -11.69
C GLN A 267 -23.47 29.05 -12.97
N GLU A 268 -23.07 28.55 -14.15
CA GLU A 268 -23.69 28.90 -15.44
C GLU A 268 -25.20 28.61 -15.43
N ILE A 269 -25.62 27.43 -14.96
CA ILE A 269 -27.04 27.07 -14.82
C ILE A 269 -27.76 27.98 -13.84
N LEU A 270 -27.13 28.32 -12.71
CA LEU A 270 -27.71 29.19 -11.69
C LEU A 270 -27.94 30.60 -12.23
N TYR A 271 -26.96 31.16 -12.95
CA TYR A 271 -27.07 32.45 -13.61
C TYR A 271 -28.20 32.46 -14.64
N GLN A 272 -28.31 31.40 -15.46
CA GLN A 272 -29.41 31.30 -16.42
C GLN A 272 -30.78 31.29 -15.72
N LYS A 273 -30.95 30.49 -14.65
CA LYS A 273 -32.22 30.40 -13.92
C LYS A 273 -32.62 31.69 -13.21
N ILE A 274 -31.66 32.37 -12.58
CA ILE A 274 -31.90 33.64 -11.89
C ILE A 274 -32.17 34.75 -12.91
N SER A 275 -31.44 34.77 -14.03
CA SER A 275 -31.64 35.76 -15.10
C SER A 275 -32.94 35.56 -15.87
N SER A 276 -33.54 34.37 -15.83
CA SER A 276 -34.89 34.09 -16.37
C SER A 276 -36.01 34.30 -15.34
N SER A 277 -35.69 34.73 -14.11
CA SER A 277 -36.66 35.03 -13.05
C SER A 277 -36.91 36.54 -12.87
N TYR A 278 -36.31 37.37 -13.73
CA TYR A 278 -36.59 38.80 -13.92
C TYR A 278 -37.08 39.03 -15.35
#